data_AF-A0A7W0MIA5-F1
#
_entry.id   AF-A0A7W0MIA5-F1
#
_cell.length_a   1.000
_cell.length_b   1.000
_cell.length_c   1.000
_cell.angle_alpha   90.00
_cell.angle_beta   90.00
_cell.angle_gamma   90.00
#
_symmetry.space_group_name_H-M   'P 1'
#
loop_
_entity.id
_entity.type
_entity.pdbx_description
1 polymer ?
#
loop_
_entity_poly.entity_id
_entity_poly.type
_entity_poly.pdbx_seq_one_letter_code
_entity_poly.pdbx_strand_id
1 'polypeptide(L)' 'CPTSAIVFGNLNDANSRVHKLHGEARRYDLLADLNTRPRTVYLASVRNPNPEIGAV' A
#
# COMPACT_ATOMS: atom_id res chain seq x y z
N CYS A 1 -6.74 -2.16 -14.41
CA CYS A 1 -5.50 -1.48 -13.96
C CYS A 1 -4.32 -2.19 -14.62
N PRO A 2 -3.67 -1.61 -15.64
CA PRO A 2 -2.59 -2.28 -16.39
C PRO A 2 -1.35 -2.52 -15.53
N THR A 3 -1.07 -1.63 -14.57
CA THR A 3 0.06 -1.76 -13.63
C THR A 3 -0.22 -2.67 -12.45
N SER A 4 -1.42 -3.29 -12.37
CA SER A 4 -1.83 -4.15 -11.25
C SER A 4 -1.72 -3.48 -9.87
N ALA A 5 -1.97 -2.16 -9.79
CA ALA A 5 -1.88 -1.38 -8.57
C ALA A 5 -2.98 -1.72 -7.54
N ILE A 6 -4.16 -2.13 -8.00
CA ILE A 6 -5.29 -2.50 -7.15
C ILE A 6 -5.37 -4.02 -7.10
N VAL A 7 -5.33 -4.60 -5.89
CA VAL A 7 -5.39 -6.04 -5.66
C VAL A 7 -6.55 -6.36 -4.71
N PHE A 8 -7.45 -7.23 -5.16
CA PHE A 8 -8.56 -7.74 -4.36
C PHE A 8 -8.27 -9.20 -3.95
N GLY A 9 -8.79 -9.62 -2.79
CA GLY A 9 -8.53 -10.95 -2.24
C GLY A 9 -9.03 -11.11 -0.81
N ASN A 10 -8.78 -12.30 -0.24
CA ASN A 10 -9.21 -12.66 1.11
C ASN A 10 -8.11 -12.39 2.15
N LEU A 11 -8.36 -11.47 3.08
CA LEU A 11 -7.40 -11.13 4.14
C LEU A 11 -7.16 -12.27 5.14
N ASN A 12 -8.12 -13.18 5.30
CA ASN A 12 -8.02 -14.32 6.22
C ASN A 12 -7.15 -15.45 5.65
N ASP A 13 -6.85 -15.43 4.36
CA ASP A 13 -5.91 -16.36 3.74
C ASP A 13 -4.50 -15.78 3.77
N ALA A 14 -3.62 -16.39 4.57
CA ALA A 14 -2.23 -15.98 4.74
C ALA A 14 -1.40 -16.08 3.44
N ASN A 15 -1.81 -16.93 2.50
CA ASN A 15 -1.13 -17.08 1.22
C ASN A 15 -1.55 -16.02 0.19
N SER A 16 -2.66 -15.33 0.45
CA SER A 16 -3.19 -14.33 -0.47
C SER A 16 -2.24 -13.15 -0.65
N ARG A 17 -2.25 -12.59 -1.87
CA ARG A 17 -1.47 -11.39 -2.18
C ARG A 17 -1.91 -10.19 -1.33
N VAL A 18 -3.21 -10.09 -1.00
CA VAL A 18 -3.74 -9.02 -0.14
C VAL A 18 -3.20 -9.12 1.28
N HIS A 19 -3.14 -10.32 1.87
CA HIS A 19 -2.58 -10.51 3.21
C HIS A 19 -1.12 -10.06 3.29
N LYS A 20 -0.31 -10.44 2.29
CA LYS A 20 1.09 -10.03 2.20
C LYS A 20 1.24 -8.51 2.06
N LEU A 21 0.46 -7.87 1.18
CA LEU A 21 0.48 -6.41 1.00
C LEU A 21 -0.06 -5.66 2.23
N HIS A 22 -0.97 -6.27 3.00
CA HIS A 22 -1.42 -5.74 4.29
C HIS A 22 -0.32 -5.78 5.37
N GLY A 23 0.70 -6.62 5.23
CA GLY A 23 1.85 -6.68 6.14
C GLY A 23 3.05 -5.83 5.70
N GLU A 24 2.97 -5.17 4.54
CA GLU A 24 4.06 -4.36 3.98
C GLU A 24 4.33 -3.12 4.86
N ALA A 25 5.59 -2.81 5.13
CA ALA A 25 5.99 -1.65 5.95
C ALA A 25 5.50 -0.29 5.41
N ARG A 26 5.18 -0.22 4.11
CA ARG A 26 4.70 1.00 3.42
C ARG A 26 3.19 1.17 3.44
N ARG A 27 2.47 0.26 4.08
CA ARG A 27 1.02 0.33 4.22
C ARG A 27 0.63 1.50 5.12
N TYR A 28 -0.39 2.24 4.71
CA TYR A 28 -1.07 3.18 5.59
C TYR A 28 -2.60 3.12 5.40
N ASP A 29 -3.32 3.43 6.46
CA ASP A 29 -4.77 3.55 6.47
C ASP A 29 -5.17 5.01 6.22
N LEU A 30 -6.21 5.25 5.41
CA LEU A 30 -6.70 6.61 5.18
C LEU A 30 -7.44 7.14 6.41
N LEU A 31 -7.08 8.37 6.81
CA LEU A 31 -7.68 9.06 7.95
C LEU A 31 -7.66 8.20 9.22
N ALA A 32 -6.50 7.57 9.50
CA ALA A 32 -6.33 6.64 10.62
C ALA A 32 -6.71 7.27 11.98
N ASP A 33 -6.51 8.57 12.15
CA ASP A 33 -6.86 9.33 13.36
C ASP A 33 -8.35 9.28 13.70
N LEU A 34 -9.21 9.09 12.69
CA LEU A 34 -10.66 8.97 12.86
C LEU A 34 -11.11 7.53 13.21
N ASN A 35 -10.18 6.57 13.29
CA ASN A 35 -10.44 5.16 13.63
C ASN A 35 -11.59 4.52 12.81
N THR A 36 -11.67 4.87 11.52
CA THR A 36 -12.70 4.34 10.59
C THR A 36 -12.46 2.89 10.17
N ARG A 37 -11.26 2.35 10.45
CA ARG A 37 -10.83 0.96 10.16
C ARG A 37 -11.21 0.51 8.74
N PRO A 38 -10.76 1.25 7.70
CA PRO A 38 -11.12 0.95 6.33
C PRO A 38 -10.54 -0.41 5.91
N ARG A 39 -11.28 -1.13 5.06
CA ARG A 39 -10.81 -2.39 4.47
C ARG A 39 -9.84 -2.16 3.31
N THR A 40 -9.96 -1.03 2.63
CA THR A 40 -9.06 -0.60 1.55
C THR A 40 -7.88 0.14 2.14
N VAL A 41 -6.69 -0.26 1.72
CA VAL A 41 -5.42 0.26 2.23
C VAL A 41 -4.53 0.64 1.07
N TYR A 42 -3.60 1.54 1.35
CA TYR A 42 -2.72 2.10 0.33
C TYR A 42 -1.28 1.82 0.69
N LEU A 43 -0.45 1.74 -0.33
CA LEU A 43 1.00 1.65 -0.18
C LEU A 43 1.60 3.00 -0.55
N ALA A 44 2.53 3.47 0.28
CA ALA A 44 3.23 4.73 0.04
C ALA A 44 3.98 4.71 -1.29
N SER A 45 3.90 5.81 -2.04
CA SER A 45 4.63 5.97 -3.30
C SER A 45 6.11 6.20 -3.03
N VAL A 46 6.98 5.42 -3.66
CA VAL A 46 8.44 5.62 -3.63
C VAL A 46 8.87 6.27 -4.94
N ARG A 47 9.35 7.52 -4.89
CA ARG A 47 9.76 8.28 -6.09
C ARG A 47 11.21 8.02 -6.51
N ASN A 48 12.07 7.55 -5.60
CA ASN A 48 13.48 7.22 -5.83
C ASN A 48 14.25 8.29 -6.66
N PRO A 49 14.43 9.51 -6.14
CA PRO A 49 15.13 10.57 -6.87
C PRO A 49 16.62 10.25 -7.09
N ASN A 50 17.19 10.71 -8.21
CA ASN A 50 18.61 10.56 -8.49
C ASN A 50 19.44 11.51 -7.59
N PRO A 51 20.45 11.00 -6.84
CA PRO A 51 21.32 11.83 -6.00
C PRO A 51 22.01 13.01 -6.72
N GLU A 52 22.36 12.87 -8.00
CA GLU A 52 23.13 13.89 -8.75
C GLU A 52 22.27 15.03 -9.30
N ILE A 53 20.97 14.80 -9.47
CA ILE A 53 20.05 15.75 -10.14
C ILE A 53 19.15 16.45 -9.11
N GLY A 54 19.07 15.92 -7.88
CA GLY A 54 18.16 16.40 -6.85
C GLY A 54 16.71 16.01 -7.13
N ALA A 55 15.88 16.05 -6.09
CA ALA A 55 14.45 15.89 -6.24
C ALA A 55 13.87 17.19 -6.83
N VAL A 56 13.33 17.11 -8.05
CA VAL A 56 12.41 18.12 -8.60
C VAL A 56 11.01 17.92 -7.98
#